data_AF-D8T150-F1
#
_entry.id   AF-D8T150-F1
#
_cell.length_a   1.000
_cell.length_b   1.000
_cell.length_c   1.000
_cell.angle_alpha   90.00
_cell.angle_beta   90.00
_cell.angle_gamma   90.00
#
_symmetry.space_group_name_H-M   'P 1'
#
loop_
_entity.id
_entity.type
_entity.pdbx_description
1 polymer ?
#
loop_
_entity_poly.entity_id
_entity_poly.type
_entity_poly.pdbx_seq_one_letter_code
_entity_poly.pdbx_strand_id
1 'polypeptide(L)'
;MEEAKGKGNEAVKAGDFAQALDHYKQAIAIAVADPARADDLAALHSNCSFAHLKLGQLIEALDEAIKSVHANSKWSKAHFRCGEVYFAMRDYARAEEAYAQAAQLSPADETIGRKLRLTREAVNGNFYFRQLLAGRDFCLNPGNIIETQIFNAGAQMQNYVYLVGDAKTREAVVVDPAWDVKGIKAFADAEHIKLVGAVATHYHFDHTGGPPPPPFDRLMIKLPGVRQLAVEDNLPIYVNKHDAGTIKTKNEVPAQSIVELDDLSTVMVGSVKLEFIHTPGHTPGSQCIRINRAPAEDILISGDTLFISSCGRLDLPDCSVEAMYTSLQKKLASLPDSTRVYPGHNYGGPSTSIANEKKHGFLRPMSEREWLQQHRL
;
A
#
# COMPACT_ATOMS: atom_id res chain seq x y z
N MET A 1 -40.75 -15.03 -7.92
CA MET A 1 -39.73 -14.02 -7.61
C MET A 1 -38.58 -14.63 -6.82
N GLU A 2 -38.82 -15.11 -5.58
CA GLU A 2 -37.76 -15.69 -4.72
C GLU A 2 -37.00 -16.84 -5.36
N GLU A 3 -37.67 -17.74 -6.08
CA GLU A 3 -37.00 -18.84 -6.79
C GLU A 3 -35.99 -18.32 -7.83
N ALA A 4 -36.39 -17.33 -8.65
CA ALA A 4 -35.52 -16.74 -9.66
C ALA A 4 -34.36 -15.96 -9.04
N LYS A 5 -34.62 -15.19 -7.97
CA LYS A 5 -33.58 -14.52 -7.18
C LYS A 5 -32.58 -15.52 -6.58
N GLY A 6 -33.07 -16.66 -6.09
CA GLY A 6 -32.27 -17.77 -5.58
C GLY A 6 -31.33 -18.34 -6.64
N LYS A 7 -31.85 -18.68 -7.83
CA LYS A 7 -31.05 -19.16 -8.96
C LYS A 7 -30.00 -18.13 -9.40
N GLY A 8 -30.35 -16.85 -9.42
CA GLY A 8 -29.38 -15.78 -9.69
C GLY A 8 -28.23 -15.75 -8.68
N ASN A 9 -28.54 -15.88 -7.38
CA ASN A 9 -27.52 -15.95 -6.33
C ASN A 9 -26.63 -17.19 -6.43
N GLU A 10 -27.17 -18.33 -6.86
CA GLU A 10 -26.39 -19.55 -7.12
C GLU A 10 -25.44 -19.37 -8.31
N ALA A 11 -25.92 -18.76 -9.39
CA ALA A 11 -25.09 -18.45 -10.56
C ALA A 11 -23.94 -17.48 -10.20
N VAL A 12 -24.19 -16.45 -9.36
CA VAL A 12 -23.13 -15.58 -8.82
C VAL A 12 -22.09 -16.38 -8.03
N LYS A 13 -22.51 -17.32 -7.17
CA LYS A 13 -21.57 -18.18 -6.42
C LYS A 13 -20.75 -19.09 -7.33
N ALA A 14 -21.32 -19.52 -8.45
CA ALA A 14 -20.64 -20.29 -9.48
C ALA A 14 -19.73 -19.45 -10.40
N GLY A 15 -19.78 -18.11 -10.29
CA GLY A 15 -19.05 -17.19 -11.16
C GLY A 15 -19.69 -16.98 -12.54
N ASP A 16 -20.89 -17.49 -12.78
CA ASP A 16 -21.66 -17.28 -14.02
C ASP A 16 -22.53 -16.03 -13.91
N PHE A 17 -21.91 -14.87 -14.12
CA PHE A 17 -22.58 -13.58 -14.00
C PHE A 17 -23.60 -13.32 -15.12
N ALA A 18 -23.45 -13.95 -16.29
CA ALA A 18 -24.40 -13.81 -17.39
C ALA A 18 -25.71 -14.53 -17.05
N GLN A 19 -25.63 -15.77 -16.59
CA GLN A 19 -26.80 -16.53 -16.14
C GLN A 19 -27.45 -15.87 -14.92
N ALA A 20 -26.66 -15.31 -14.01
CA ALA A 20 -27.18 -14.57 -12.87
C ALA A 20 -28.09 -13.41 -13.31
N LEU A 21 -27.67 -12.63 -14.32
CA LEU A 21 -28.46 -11.52 -14.87
C LEU A 21 -29.80 -11.99 -15.45
N ASP A 22 -29.83 -13.11 -16.17
CA ASP A 22 -31.08 -13.64 -16.73
C ASP A 22 -32.08 -14.00 -15.63
N HIS A 23 -31.61 -14.64 -14.56
CA HIS A 23 -32.43 -14.99 -13.41
C HIS A 23 -32.90 -13.75 -12.61
N TYR A 24 -32.04 -12.75 -12.41
CA TYR A 24 -32.44 -11.52 -11.75
C TYR A 24 -33.46 -10.73 -12.58
N LYS A 25 -33.32 -10.67 -13.92
CA LYS A 25 -34.32 -10.04 -14.81
C LYS A 25 -35.68 -10.71 -14.70
N GLN A 26 -35.73 -12.04 -14.62
CA GLN A 26 -36.98 -12.78 -14.37
C GLN A 26 -37.59 -12.42 -13.01
N ALA A 27 -36.76 -12.30 -11.96
CA ALA A 27 -37.24 -11.90 -10.64
C ALA A 27 -37.78 -10.46 -10.64
N ILE A 28 -37.10 -9.53 -11.33
CA ILE A 28 -37.50 -8.13 -11.49
C ILE A 28 -38.84 -8.04 -12.22
N ALA A 29 -39.03 -8.77 -13.32
CA ALA A 29 -40.28 -8.77 -14.08
C ALA A 29 -41.50 -9.15 -13.22
N ILE A 30 -41.31 -9.99 -12.20
CA ILE A 30 -42.36 -10.35 -11.24
C ILE A 30 -42.50 -9.27 -10.15
N ALA A 31 -41.38 -8.71 -9.66
CA ALA A 31 -41.38 -7.74 -8.57
C ALA A 31 -41.96 -6.36 -8.96
N VAL A 32 -41.75 -5.93 -10.21
CA VAL A 32 -42.19 -4.60 -10.71
C VAL A 32 -43.72 -4.45 -10.69
N ALA A 33 -44.46 -5.56 -10.71
CA ALA A 33 -45.93 -5.55 -10.68
C ALA A 33 -46.51 -5.21 -9.28
N ASP A 34 -45.68 -5.16 -8.23
CA ASP A 34 -46.13 -5.03 -6.84
C ASP A 34 -45.33 -3.93 -6.09
N PRO A 35 -45.92 -2.75 -5.85
CA PRO A 35 -45.28 -1.66 -5.12
C PRO A 35 -44.82 -2.02 -3.70
N ALA A 36 -45.39 -3.06 -3.07
CA ALA A 36 -44.96 -3.50 -1.74
C ALA A 36 -43.58 -4.17 -1.75
N ARG A 37 -43.01 -4.43 -2.94
CA ARG A 37 -41.70 -5.10 -3.13
C ARG A 37 -40.56 -4.15 -3.46
N ALA A 38 -40.67 -2.87 -3.09
CA ALA A 38 -39.63 -1.88 -3.34
C ALA A 38 -38.25 -2.31 -2.82
N ASP A 39 -38.18 -2.95 -1.64
CA ASP A 39 -36.94 -3.46 -1.05
C ASP A 39 -36.34 -4.63 -1.85
N ASP A 40 -37.19 -5.54 -2.31
CA ASP A 40 -36.76 -6.65 -3.18
C ASP A 40 -36.27 -6.13 -4.52
N LEU A 41 -36.95 -5.15 -5.09
CA LEU A 41 -36.58 -4.51 -6.35
C LEU A 41 -35.23 -3.80 -6.20
N ALA A 42 -35.01 -3.09 -5.09
CA ALA A 42 -33.73 -2.47 -4.78
C ALA A 42 -32.60 -3.51 -4.69
N ALA A 43 -32.85 -4.62 -4.00
CA ALA A 43 -31.87 -5.71 -3.88
C ALA A 43 -31.55 -6.38 -5.23
N LEU A 44 -32.57 -6.65 -6.06
CA LEU A 44 -32.41 -7.26 -7.37
C LEU A 44 -31.62 -6.37 -8.33
N HIS A 45 -31.92 -5.07 -8.38
CA HIS A 45 -31.15 -4.12 -9.18
C HIS A 45 -29.70 -3.98 -8.67
N SER A 46 -29.47 -3.97 -7.34
CA SER A 46 -28.11 -3.97 -6.78
C SER A 46 -27.32 -5.23 -7.15
N ASN A 47 -27.98 -6.39 -7.23
CA ASN A 47 -27.38 -7.64 -7.68
C ASN A 47 -27.10 -7.65 -9.19
N CYS A 48 -27.98 -7.08 -10.02
CA CYS A 48 -27.73 -6.91 -11.45
C CYS A 48 -26.51 -6.01 -11.68
N SER A 49 -26.45 -4.88 -10.97
CA SER A 49 -25.31 -3.97 -11.02
C SER A 49 -23.99 -4.67 -10.66
N PHE A 50 -24.00 -5.53 -9.63
CA PHE A 50 -22.83 -6.34 -9.27
C PHE A 50 -22.39 -7.28 -10.40
N ALA A 51 -23.34 -8.00 -11.01
CA ALA A 51 -23.04 -8.93 -12.09
C ALA A 51 -22.47 -8.19 -13.32
N HIS A 52 -23.05 -7.05 -13.70
CA HIS A 52 -22.52 -6.19 -14.76
C HIS A 52 -21.11 -5.67 -14.44
N LEU A 53 -20.82 -5.26 -13.19
CA LEU A 53 -19.47 -4.89 -12.78
C LEU A 53 -18.47 -6.02 -12.98
N LYS A 54 -18.84 -7.25 -12.63
CA LYS A 54 -17.98 -8.43 -12.81
C LYS A 54 -17.75 -8.80 -14.28
N LEU A 55 -18.66 -8.41 -15.16
CA LEU A 55 -18.52 -8.53 -16.60
C LEU A 55 -17.80 -7.33 -17.26
N GLY A 56 -17.41 -6.30 -16.49
CA GLY A 56 -16.79 -5.08 -17.02
C GLY A 56 -17.77 -4.14 -17.75
N GLN A 57 -19.07 -4.36 -17.60
CA GLN A 57 -20.16 -3.61 -18.26
C GLN A 57 -20.55 -2.40 -17.40
N LEU A 58 -19.71 -1.36 -17.41
CA LEU A 58 -19.83 -0.25 -16.45
C LEU A 58 -21.09 0.61 -16.64
N ILE A 59 -21.58 0.77 -17.87
CA ILE A 59 -22.76 1.59 -18.16
C ILE A 59 -24.03 0.90 -17.63
N GLU A 60 -24.19 -0.38 -17.94
CA GLU A 60 -25.30 -1.21 -17.48
C GLU A 60 -25.26 -1.37 -15.96
N ALA A 61 -24.06 -1.53 -15.39
CA ALA A 61 -23.89 -1.57 -13.95
C ALA A 61 -24.37 -0.29 -13.27
N LEU A 62 -24.11 0.88 -13.87
CA LEU A 62 -24.53 2.17 -13.32
C LEU A 62 -26.04 2.34 -13.39
N ASP A 63 -26.65 2.00 -14.53
CA ASP A 63 -28.10 2.07 -14.73
C ASP A 63 -28.84 1.23 -13.68
N GLU A 64 -28.39 0.00 -13.44
CA GLU A 64 -28.94 -0.88 -12.41
C GLU A 64 -28.67 -0.37 -10.98
N ALA A 65 -27.50 0.23 -10.71
CA ALA A 65 -27.22 0.83 -9.40
C ALA A 65 -28.17 2.00 -9.10
N ILE A 66 -28.41 2.87 -10.10
CA ILE A 66 -29.34 4.00 -9.99
C ILE A 66 -30.78 3.51 -9.77
N LYS A 67 -31.23 2.48 -10.50
CA LYS A 67 -32.54 1.85 -10.28
C LYS A 67 -32.67 1.28 -8.86
N SER A 68 -31.60 0.72 -8.30
CA SER A 68 -31.59 0.25 -6.91
C SER A 68 -31.81 1.39 -5.91
N VAL A 69 -31.13 2.53 -6.09
CA VAL A 69 -31.33 3.72 -5.25
C VAL A 69 -32.72 4.31 -5.42
N HIS A 70 -33.27 4.33 -6.64
CA HIS A 70 -34.65 4.79 -6.87
C HIS A 70 -35.69 3.88 -6.20
N ALA A 71 -35.46 2.56 -6.20
CA ALA A 71 -36.35 1.61 -5.54
C ALA A 71 -36.32 1.73 -4.01
N ASN A 72 -35.13 1.92 -3.41
CA ASN A 72 -35.02 2.24 -1.99
C ASN A 72 -33.81 3.14 -1.69
N SER A 73 -34.07 4.45 -1.56
CA SER A 73 -33.04 5.46 -1.30
C SER A 73 -32.54 5.49 0.15
N LYS A 74 -33.21 4.77 1.07
CA LYS A 74 -32.80 4.65 2.48
C LYS A 74 -31.97 3.41 2.75
N TRP A 75 -31.70 2.59 1.73
CA TRP A 75 -30.89 1.39 1.86
C TRP A 75 -29.42 1.69 1.56
N SER A 76 -28.56 1.59 2.58
CA SER A 76 -27.13 1.91 2.45
C SER A 76 -26.42 1.10 1.36
N LYS A 77 -26.81 -0.16 1.15
CA LYS A 77 -26.21 -1.02 0.10
C LYS A 77 -26.53 -0.56 -1.33
N ALA A 78 -27.64 0.13 -1.56
CA ALA A 78 -27.96 0.71 -2.87
C ALA A 78 -26.95 1.82 -3.22
N HIS A 79 -26.76 2.76 -2.30
CA HIS A 79 -25.77 3.85 -2.46
C HIS A 79 -24.34 3.32 -2.53
N PHE A 80 -24.00 2.32 -1.70
CA PHE A 80 -22.70 1.64 -1.77
C PHE A 80 -22.45 1.04 -3.16
N ARG A 81 -23.46 0.42 -3.78
CA ARG A 81 -23.33 -0.12 -5.14
C ARG A 81 -23.07 0.99 -6.17
N CYS A 82 -23.77 2.11 -6.10
CA CYS A 82 -23.46 3.29 -6.94
C CYS A 82 -22.00 3.74 -6.74
N GLY A 83 -21.54 3.81 -5.49
CA GLY A 83 -20.15 4.14 -5.18
C GLY A 83 -19.15 3.19 -5.82
N GLU A 84 -19.41 1.88 -5.79
CA GLU A 84 -18.54 0.87 -6.43
C GLU A 84 -18.46 1.07 -7.96
N VAL A 85 -19.59 1.39 -8.60
CA VAL A 85 -19.62 1.63 -10.05
C VAL A 85 -18.88 2.92 -10.43
N TYR A 86 -19.19 4.04 -9.77
CA TYR A 86 -18.49 5.31 -10.03
C TYR A 86 -16.98 5.19 -9.75
N PHE A 87 -16.59 4.46 -8.71
CA PHE A 87 -15.19 4.21 -8.41
C PHE A 87 -14.51 3.40 -9.54
N ALA A 88 -15.16 2.36 -10.05
CA ALA A 88 -14.67 1.59 -11.19
C ALA A 88 -14.57 2.43 -12.47
N MET A 89 -15.48 3.39 -12.66
CA MET A 89 -15.46 4.37 -13.75
C MET A 89 -14.42 5.49 -13.55
N ARG A 90 -13.73 5.53 -12.41
CA ARG A 90 -12.81 6.60 -11.99
C ARG A 90 -13.48 7.99 -11.82
N ASP A 91 -14.80 8.03 -11.68
CA ASP A 91 -15.54 9.24 -11.29
C ASP A 91 -15.54 9.35 -9.76
N TYR A 92 -14.37 9.67 -9.19
CA TYR A 92 -14.18 9.65 -7.75
C TYR A 92 -15.04 10.68 -7.01
N ALA A 93 -15.39 11.80 -7.65
CA ALA A 93 -16.27 12.80 -7.07
C ALA A 93 -17.65 12.21 -6.79
N ARG A 94 -18.29 11.59 -7.81
CA ARG A 94 -19.59 10.94 -7.61
C ARG A 94 -19.51 9.68 -6.75
N ALA A 95 -18.39 8.98 -6.78
CA ALA A 95 -18.18 7.86 -5.87
C ALA A 95 -18.12 8.33 -4.40
N GLU A 96 -17.50 9.47 -4.12
CA GLU A 96 -17.41 10.05 -2.78
C GLU A 96 -18.79 10.45 -2.27
N GLU A 97 -19.58 11.13 -3.12
CA GLU A 97 -20.97 11.46 -2.83
C GLU A 97 -21.79 10.19 -2.48
N ALA A 98 -21.72 9.15 -3.31
CA ALA A 98 -22.46 7.91 -3.10
C ALA A 98 -22.01 7.15 -1.84
N TYR A 99 -20.71 7.04 -1.58
CA TYR A 99 -20.21 6.42 -0.35
C TYR A 99 -20.53 7.25 0.90
N ALA A 100 -20.55 8.59 0.79
CA ALA A 100 -20.93 9.46 1.89
C ALA A 100 -22.41 9.26 2.26
N GLN A 101 -23.29 9.14 1.27
CA GLN A 101 -24.70 8.78 1.50
C GLN A 101 -24.83 7.40 2.16
N ALA A 102 -24.10 6.39 1.65
CA ALA A 102 -24.10 5.06 2.24
C ALA A 102 -23.61 5.06 3.71
N ALA A 103 -22.58 5.85 4.01
CA ALA A 103 -22.01 5.99 5.36
C ALA A 103 -22.96 6.72 6.32
N GLN A 104 -23.72 7.72 5.84
CA GLN A 104 -24.76 8.36 6.65
C GLN A 104 -25.86 7.38 7.06
N LEU A 105 -26.26 6.48 6.15
CA LEU A 105 -27.28 5.46 6.40
C LEU A 105 -26.76 4.28 7.24
N SER A 106 -25.45 4.03 7.27
CA SER A 106 -24.84 2.91 8.01
C SER A 106 -23.44 3.30 8.54
N PRO A 107 -23.37 4.18 9.56
CA PRO A 107 -22.11 4.77 10.01
C PRO A 107 -21.14 3.80 10.69
N ALA A 108 -21.63 2.65 11.17
CA ALA A 108 -20.82 1.62 11.80
C ALA A 108 -20.24 0.59 10.79
N ASP A 109 -20.53 0.71 9.50
CA ASP A 109 -20.02 -0.21 8.49
C ASP A 109 -18.58 0.16 8.08
N GLU A 110 -17.61 -0.63 8.56
CA GLU A 110 -16.19 -0.40 8.27
C GLU A 110 -15.84 -0.51 6.78
N THR A 111 -16.58 -1.32 6.01
CA THR A 111 -16.34 -1.47 4.56
C THR A 111 -16.69 -0.19 3.84
N ILE A 112 -17.84 0.41 4.17
CA ILE A 112 -18.25 1.72 3.63
C ILE A 112 -17.27 2.81 4.09
N GLY A 113 -16.91 2.83 5.38
CA GLY A 113 -15.97 3.81 5.93
C GLY A 113 -14.59 3.76 5.25
N ARG A 114 -14.09 2.55 4.96
CA ARG A 114 -12.85 2.36 4.18
C ARG A 114 -13.01 2.90 2.77
N LYS A 115 -14.06 2.50 2.03
CA LYS A 115 -14.30 2.96 0.64
C LYS A 115 -14.47 4.47 0.53
N LEU A 116 -15.16 5.11 1.48
CA LEU A 116 -15.28 6.57 1.53
C LEU A 116 -13.93 7.25 1.72
N ARG A 117 -13.08 6.75 2.63
CA ARG A 117 -11.73 7.29 2.84
C ARG A 117 -10.86 7.15 1.60
N LEU A 118 -10.85 5.97 0.98
CA LEU A 118 -10.15 5.69 -0.27
C LEU A 118 -10.57 6.65 -1.38
N THR A 119 -11.86 6.93 -1.46
CA THR A 119 -12.40 7.80 -2.50
C THR A 119 -12.10 9.27 -2.20
N ARG A 120 -12.16 9.71 -0.94
CA ARG A 120 -11.73 11.05 -0.53
C ARG A 120 -10.25 11.29 -0.77
N GLU A 121 -9.41 10.29 -0.55
CA GLU A 121 -7.99 10.33 -0.94
C GLU A 121 -7.88 10.60 -2.45
N ALA A 122 -8.65 9.91 -3.29
CA ALA A 122 -8.65 10.09 -4.74
C ALA A 122 -9.30 11.40 -5.23
N VAL A 123 -10.27 11.97 -4.50
CA VAL A 123 -10.92 13.25 -4.82
C VAL A 123 -10.04 14.43 -4.42
N ASN A 124 -9.50 14.40 -3.20
CA ASN A 124 -8.79 15.53 -2.59
C ASN A 124 -7.27 15.50 -2.84
N GLY A 125 -6.75 14.41 -3.41
CA GLY A 125 -5.34 14.30 -3.72
C GLY A 125 -5.08 13.36 -4.89
N ASN A 126 -4.09 13.70 -5.69
CA ASN A 126 -3.45 12.71 -6.55
C ASN A 126 -2.47 11.84 -5.73
N PHE A 127 -2.79 11.49 -4.48
CA PHE A 127 -1.86 10.84 -3.56
C PHE A 127 -2.45 9.56 -2.98
N TYR A 128 -1.78 8.46 -3.27
CA TYR A 128 -2.04 7.12 -2.79
C TYR A 128 -0.90 6.70 -1.85
N PHE A 129 -1.26 6.25 -0.66
CA PHE A 129 -0.29 5.81 0.35
C PHE A 129 -0.84 4.64 1.16
N ARG A 130 -0.10 3.53 1.18
CA ARG A 130 -0.36 2.39 2.06
C ARG A 130 0.90 2.01 2.81
N GLN A 131 0.72 1.66 4.07
CA GLN A 131 1.73 1.04 4.92
C GLN A 131 1.26 -0.38 5.24
N LEU A 132 1.99 -1.35 4.72
CA LEU A 132 1.75 -2.78 4.89
C LEU A 132 2.72 -3.33 5.92
N LEU A 133 2.29 -4.24 6.78
CA LEU A 133 3.12 -4.90 7.79
C LEU A 133 3.22 -6.40 7.50
N ALA A 134 4.45 -6.92 7.54
CA ALA A 134 4.70 -8.35 7.40
C ALA A 134 3.97 -9.16 8.48
N GLY A 135 3.29 -10.24 8.08
CA GLY A 135 2.46 -11.05 8.97
C GLY A 135 1.07 -10.48 9.26
N ARG A 136 0.75 -9.25 8.80
CA ARG A 136 -0.59 -8.65 8.87
C ARG A 136 -1.23 -8.50 7.50
N ASP A 137 -0.50 -7.92 6.54
CA ASP A 137 -1.03 -7.58 5.22
C ASP A 137 -0.41 -8.45 4.10
N PHE A 138 0.82 -8.92 4.30
CA PHE A 138 1.54 -9.86 3.45
C PHE A 138 2.23 -10.93 4.32
N CYS A 139 2.82 -11.97 3.73
CA CYS A 139 3.33 -13.15 4.45
C CYS A 139 2.22 -13.97 5.15
N LEU A 140 1.02 -14.10 4.54
CA LEU A 140 -0.15 -14.72 5.19
C LEU A 140 -0.44 -16.16 4.75
N ASN A 141 -0.21 -16.48 3.48
CA ASN A 141 -0.67 -17.73 2.87
C ASN A 141 0.51 -18.48 2.23
N PRO A 142 1.38 -19.12 3.03
CA PRO A 142 2.52 -19.85 2.49
C PRO A 142 2.03 -21.09 1.70
N GLY A 143 2.55 -21.28 0.50
CA GLY A 143 2.22 -22.41 -0.37
C GLY A 143 3.03 -23.67 -0.08
N ASN A 144 4.11 -23.58 0.71
CA ASN A 144 4.95 -24.71 1.08
C ASN A 144 5.72 -24.45 2.40
N ILE A 145 6.39 -25.48 2.92
CA ILE A 145 7.10 -25.42 4.21
C ILE A 145 8.21 -24.36 4.21
N ILE A 146 8.91 -24.13 3.09
CA ILE A 146 9.97 -23.13 3.00
C ILE A 146 9.35 -21.73 3.08
N GLU A 147 8.28 -21.46 2.32
CA GLU A 147 7.54 -20.20 2.40
C GLU A 147 6.98 -19.98 3.81
N THR A 148 6.52 -21.03 4.52
CA THR A 148 6.10 -20.91 5.92
C THR A 148 7.23 -20.37 6.81
N GLN A 149 8.46 -20.88 6.66
CA GLN A 149 9.60 -20.38 7.44
C GLN A 149 9.97 -18.94 7.08
N ILE A 150 9.99 -18.62 5.79
CA ILE A 150 10.26 -17.26 5.29
C ILE A 150 9.21 -16.26 5.83
N PHE A 151 7.93 -16.62 5.77
CA PHE A 151 6.84 -15.75 6.19
C PHE A 151 6.83 -15.55 7.71
N ASN A 152 7.13 -16.61 8.47
CA ASN A 152 7.33 -16.50 9.92
C ASN A 152 8.50 -15.57 10.27
N ALA A 153 9.62 -15.67 9.54
CA ALA A 153 10.76 -14.78 9.74
C ALA A 153 10.40 -13.32 9.40
N GLY A 154 9.72 -13.07 8.28
CA GLY A 154 9.23 -11.74 7.92
C GLY A 154 8.29 -11.16 8.98
N ALA A 155 7.35 -11.97 9.49
CA ALA A 155 6.46 -11.56 10.57
C ALA A 155 7.22 -11.22 11.87
N GLN A 156 8.32 -11.91 12.17
CA GLN A 156 9.16 -11.60 13.33
C GLN A 156 10.00 -10.34 13.14
N MET A 157 10.49 -10.10 11.92
CA MET A 157 11.27 -8.91 11.58
C MET A 157 10.41 -7.65 11.56
N GLN A 158 9.08 -7.76 11.46
CA GLN A 158 8.16 -6.63 11.60
C GLN A 158 8.41 -5.53 10.55
N ASN A 159 8.86 -5.90 9.33
CA ASN A 159 9.12 -4.94 8.26
C ASN A 159 7.82 -4.26 7.80
N TYR A 160 7.92 -2.96 7.56
CA TYR A 160 6.94 -2.19 6.81
C TYR A 160 7.30 -2.14 5.33
N VAL A 161 6.29 -2.35 4.48
CA VAL A 161 6.35 -2.11 3.04
C VAL A 161 5.41 -0.97 2.71
N TYR A 162 5.84 -0.05 1.85
CA TYR A 162 5.02 1.10 1.46
C TYR A 162 4.61 1.02 0.01
N LEU A 163 3.35 1.36 -0.29
CA LEU A 163 2.91 1.66 -1.64
C LEU A 163 2.66 3.15 -1.74
N VAL A 164 3.37 3.85 -2.63
CA VAL A 164 3.32 5.31 -2.74
C VAL A 164 3.16 5.70 -4.19
N GLY A 165 2.16 6.52 -4.50
CA GLY A 165 2.00 7.01 -5.86
C GLY A 165 0.73 7.80 -6.08
N ASP A 166 0.25 7.79 -7.31
CA ASP A 166 -0.82 8.66 -7.76
C ASP A 166 -2.17 7.94 -7.76
N ALA A 167 -3.08 8.42 -6.92
CA ALA A 167 -4.43 7.87 -6.77
C ALA A 167 -5.29 7.99 -8.03
N LYS A 168 -5.01 8.95 -8.91
CA LYS A 168 -5.73 9.20 -10.16
C LYS A 168 -5.25 8.27 -11.28
N THR A 169 -3.93 8.17 -11.48
CA THR A 169 -3.40 7.25 -12.51
C THR A 169 -3.51 5.79 -12.06
N ARG A 170 -3.59 5.56 -10.74
CA ARG A 170 -3.50 4.24 -10.09
C ARG A 170 -2.13 3.61 -10.25
N GLU A 171 -1.08 4.43 -10.27
CA GLU A 171 0.29 3.97 -10.35
C GLU A 171 0.99 4.21 -9.02
N ALA A 172 1.77 3.25 -8.55
CA ALA A 172 2.56 3.37 -7.33
C ALA A 172 3.95 2.75 -7.50
N VAL A 173 4.92 3.25 -6.73
CA VAL A 173 6.11 2.48 -6.41
C VAL A 173 5.87 1.69 -5.14
N VAL A 174 6.54 0.54 -5.04
CA VAL A 174 6.65 -0.20 -3.78
C VAL A 174 8.00 0.07 -3.13
N VAL A 175 8.01 0.35 -1.83
CA VAL A 175 9.22 0.60 -1.04
C VAL A 175 9.52 -0.62 -0.18
N ASP A 176 10.76 -1.11 -0.28
CA ASP A 176 11.32 -2.25 0.43
C ASP A 176 10.55 -3.59 0.27
N PRO A 177 10.24 -4.03 -0.98
CA PRO A 177 9.39 -5.19 -1.25
C PRO A 177 10.09 -6.55 -1.01
N ALA A 178 10.32 -6.93 0.25
CA ALA A 178 10.92 -8.22 0.60
C ALA A 178 9.90 -9.25 1.14
N TRP A 179 10.37 -10.49 1.33
CA TRP A 179 9.68 -11.64 1.92
C TRP A 179 8.58 -12.29 1.07
N ASP A 180 7.53 -11.54 0.72
CA ASP A 180 6.34 -12.05 0.01
C ASP A 180 5.91 -11.07 -1.09
N VAL A 181 6.74 -10.95 -2.13
CA VAL A 181 6.45 -10.09 -3.30
C VAL A 181 5.10 -10.44 -3.92
N LYS A 182 4.70 -11.72 -3.90
CA LYS A 182 3.39 -12.16 -4.41
C LYS A 182 2.25 -11.59 -3.58
N GLY A 183 2.31 -11.68 -2.26
CA GLY A 183 1.30 -11.10 -1.36
C GLY A 183 1.23 -9.58 -1.48
N ILE A 184 2.39 -8.90 -1.61
CA ILE A 184 2.44 -7.44 -1.83
C ILE A 184 1.78 -7.06 -3.16
N LYS A 185 2.06 -7.79 -4.25
CA LYS A 185 1.41 -7.59 -5.55
C LYS A 185 -0.09 -7.85 -5.46
N ALA A 186 -0.50 -8.94 -4.80
CA ALA A 186 -1.91 -9.25 -4.61
C ALA A 186 -2.65 -8.15 -3.82
N PHE A 187 -2.01 -7.52 -2.83
CA PHE A 187 -2.56 -6.36 -2.14
C PHE A 187 -2.75 -5.19 -3.11
N ALA A 188 -1.72 -4.85 -3.90
CA ALA A 188 -1.80 -3.76 -4.89
C ALA A 188 -2.88 -4.02 -5.94
N ASP A 189 -2.98 -5.25 -6.46
CA ASP A 189 -3.98 -5.67 -7.45
C ASP A 189 -5.40 -5.60 -6.87
N ALA A 190 -5.59 -6.01 -5.61
CA ALA A 190 -6.88 -5.91 -4.92
C ALA A 190 -7.33 -4.45 -4.71
N GLU A 191 -6.37 -3.54 -4.58
CA GLU A 191 -6.65 -2.10 -4.61
C GLU A 191 -6.67 -1.53 -6.04
N HIS A 192 -6.48 -2.30 -7.11
CA HIS A 192 -6.39 -1.78 -8.47
C HIS A 192 -5.27 -0.74 -8.64
N ILE A 193 -4.09 -1.04 -8.11
CA ILE A 193 -2.88 -0.20 -8.21
C ILE A 193 -1.85 -0.95 -9.05
N LYS A 194 -1.37 -0.29 -10.10
CA LYS A 194 -0.28 -0.76 -10.95
C LYS A 194 1.06 -0.35 -10.32
N LEU A 195 1.90 -1.33 -10.03
CA LEU A 195 3.28 -1.04 -9.64
C LEU A 195 4.08 -0.59 -10.88
N VAL A 196 4.77 0.54 -10.77
CA VAL A 196 5.58 1.13 -11.85
C VAL A 196 7.07 1.23 -11.53
N GLY A 197 7.45 0.81 -10.33
CA GLY A 197 8.83 0.79 -9.86
C GLY A 197 8.92 0.22 -8.46
N ALA A 198 10.13 -0.09 -8.04
CA ALA A 198 10.44 -0.44 -6.67
C ALA A 198 11.57 0.44 -6.15
N VAL A 199 11.53 0.74 -4.85
CA VAL A 199 12.54 1.51 -4.15
C VAL A 199 13.17 0.61 -3.09
N ALA A 200 14.50 0.62 -3.01
CA ALA A 200 15.23 0.12 -1.86
C ALA A 200 15.71 1.33 -1.04
N THR A 201 15.23 1.47 0.20
CA THR A 201 15.72 2.51 1.12
C THR A 201 17.17 2.25 1.52
N HIS A 202 17.59 0.98 1.56
CA HIS A 202 18.96 0.56 1.82
C HIS A 202 19.15 -0.92 1.44
N TYR A 203 20.40 -1.38 1.38
CA TYR A 203 20.71 -2.80 1.23
C TYR A 203 20.63 -3.54 2.57
N HIS A 204 19.57 -4.31 2.77
CA HIS A 204 19.54 -5.49 3.62
C HIS A 204 18.57 -6.54 3.06
N PHE A 205 18.70 -7.79 3.49
CA PHE A 205 17.95 -8.91 2.92
C PHE A 205 16.44 -8.81 3.19
N ASP A 206 16.07 -8.18 4.28
CA ASP A 206 14.69 -8.01 4.74
C ASP A 206 14.00 -6.77 4.17
N HIS A 207 14.73 -5.94 3.41
CA HIS A 207 14.21 -4.81 2.63
C HIS A 207 14.30 -5.06 1.12
N THR A 208 15.28 -5.83 0.67
CA THR A 208 15.58 -6.02 -0.76
C THR A 208 15.47 -7.47 -1.23
N GLY A 209 15.27 -8.42 -0.33
CA GLY A 209 15.37 -9.86 -0.59
C GLY A 209 16.82 -10.33 -0.76
N GLY A 210 17.02 -11.42 -1.50
CA GLY A 210 18.36 -11.99 -1.71
C GLY A 210 18.73 -13.07 -0.70
N PRO A 211 20.02 -13.35 -0.47
CA PRO A 211 20.44 -14.41 0.44
C PRO A 211 19.93 -14.13 1.86
N PRO A 212 19.24 -15.08 2.51
CA PRO A 212 18.76 -14.90 3.87
C PRO A 212 19.94 -14.85 4.87
N PRO A 213 19.75 -14.34 6.08
CA PRO A 213 20.79 -14.34 7.11
C PRO A 213 21.05 -15.77 7.62
N PRO A 214 22.18 -15.99 8.31
CA PRO A 214 22.42 -17.23 9.02
C PRO A 214 21.26 -17.59 9.98
N PRO A 215 20.93 -18.89 10.12
CA PRO A 215 21.60 -20.06 9.51
C PRO A 215 21.04 -20.46 8.13
N PHE A 216 20.11 -19.69 7.57
CA PHE A 216 19.42 -20.04 6.31
C PHE A 216 20.25 -19.71 5.06
N ASP A 217 21.33 -18.95 5.22
CA ASP A 217 22.31 -18.61 4.19
C ASP A 217 22.92 -19.84 3.49
N ARG A 218 22.87 -21.02 4.12
CA ARG A 218 23.35 -22.29 3.57
C ARG A 218 22.33 -23.07 2.73
N LEU A 219 21.06 -22.70 2.78
CA LEU A 219 19.99 -23.45 2.11
C LEU A 219 19.90 -23.17 0.60
N MET A 220 20.78 -22.32 0.05
CA MET A 220 20.77 -21.89 -1.36
C MET A 220 19.42 -21.31 -1.81
N ILE A 221 18.60 -20.86 -0.85
CA ILE A 221 17.36 -20.15 -1.10
C ILE A 221 17.63 -18.66 -1.18
N LYS A 222 16.76 -17.94 -1.89
CA LYS A 222 16.77 -16.48 -1.91
C LYS A 222 15.40 -15.98 -1.49
N LEU A 223 15.40 -15.01 -0.59
CA LEU A 223 14.21 -14.27 -0.23
C LEU A 223 13.71 -13.51 -1.47
N PRO A 224 12.40 -13.58 -1.76
CA PRO A 224 11.74 -12.68 -2.70
C PRO A 224 12.04 -11.23 -2.35
N GLY A 225 12.14 -10.39 -3.37
CA GLY A 225 12.70 -9.04 -3.22
C GLY A 225 12.58 -8.18 -4.46
N VAL A 226 13.33 -7.08 -4.48
CA VAL A 226 13.43 -6.17 -5.63
C VAL A 226 13.88 -6.88 -6.93
N ARG A 227 14.67 -7.96 -6.82
CA ARG A 227 15.09 -8.78 -7.98
C ARG A 227 13.90 -9.38 -8.70
N GLN A 228 12.90 -9.87 -7.97
CA GLN A 228 11.73 -10.49 -8.57
C GLN A 228 10.96 -9.47 -9.42
N LEU A 229 10.70 -8.28 -8.87
CA LEU A 229 10.06 -7.18 -9.58
C LEU A 229 10.87 -6.68 -10.78
N ALA A 230 12.21 -6.64 -10.65
CA ALA A 230 13.08 -6.24 -11.76
C ALA A 230 13.05 -7.23 -12.93
N VAL A 231 12.99 -8.54 -12.66
CA VAL A 231 13.11 -9.59 -13.68
C VAL A 231 11.75 -10.00 -14.24
N GLU A 232 10.76 -10.23 -13.36
CA GLU A 232 9.45 -10.75 -13.75
C GLU A 232 8.53 -9.64 -14.28
N ASP A 233 8.63 -8.45 -13.70
CA ASP A 233 7.76 -7.31 -14.03
C ASP A 233 8.48 -6.19 -14.80
N ASN A 234 9.79 -6.35 -15.06
CA ASN A 234 10.64 -5.37 -15.75
C ASN A 234 10.55 -3.96 -15.12
N LEU A 235 10.46 -3.90 -13.79
CA LEU A 235 10.34 -2.64 -13.06
C LEU A 235 11.71 -2.00 -12.77
N PRO A 236 11.83 -0.67 -12.85
CA PRO A 236 13.02 0.03 -12.38
C PRO A 236 13.14 -0.06 -10.86
N ILE A 237 14.37 -0.25 -10.38
CA ILE A 237 14.75 -0.34 -8.97
C ILE A 237 15.55 0.90 -8.61
N TYR A 238 14.90 1.82 -7.90
CA TYR A 238 15.50 3.05 -7.40
C TYR A 238 16.27 2.78 -6.11
N VAL A 239 17.57 3.05 -6.12
CA VAL A 239 18.46 2.82 -4.98
C VAL A 239 19.52 3.91 -4.94
N ASN A 240 19.98 4.29 -3.76
CA ASN A 240 21.13 5.16 -3.65
C ASN A 240 22.37 4.51 -4.29
N LYS A 241 23.18 5.30 -5.01
CA LYS A 241 24.37 4.80 -5.70
C LYS A 241 25.36 4.04 -4.79
N HIS A 242 25.38 4.36 -3.50
CA HIS A 242 26.29 3.72 -2.54
C HIS A 242 25.89 2.27 -2.18
N ASP A 243 24.63 1.87 -2.40
CA ASP A 243 24.17 0.48 -2.22
C ASP A 243 23.91 -0.24 -3.55
N ALA A 244 23.87 0.49 -4.67
CA ALA A 244 23.54 -0.04 -6.00
C ALA A 244 24.42 -1.23 -6.41
N GLY A 245 25.73 -1.14 -6.17
CA GLY A 245 26.68 -2.23 -6.44
C GLY A 245 26.42 -3.48 -5.60
N THR A 246 26.04 -3.30 -4.34
CA THR A 246 25.71 -4.40 -3.43
C THR A 246 24.41 -5.07 -3.84
N ILE A 247 23.34 -4.30 -4.12
CA ILE A 247 22.08 -4.84 -4.63
C ILE A 247 22.28 -5.59 -5.95
N LYS A 248 23.04 -5.02 -6.89
CA LYS A 248 23.36 -5.66 -8.17
C LYS A 248 23.98 -7.04 -7.97
N THR A 249 24.94 -7.16 -7.06
CA THR A 249 25.74 -8.38 -6.89
C THR A 249 25.10 -9.40 -5.96
N LYS A 250 24.61 -8.95 -4.79
CA LYS A 250 24.04 -9.82 -3.75
C LYS A 250 22.61 -10.24 -4.07
N ASN A 251 21.79 -9.33 -4.60
CA ASN A 251 20.42 -9.63 -5.01
C ASN A 251 20.33 -10.07 -6.48
N GLU A 252 21.41 -9.98 -7.27
CA GLU A 252 21.41 -10.29 -8.71
C GLU A 252 20.38 -9.49 -9.51
N VAL A 253 20.17 -8.22 -9.13
CA VAL A 253 19.33 -7.30 -9.91
C VAL A 253 20.07 -6.95 -11.21
N PRO A 254 19.43 -7.07 -12.39
CA PRO A 254 20.04 -6.69 -13.65
C PRO A 254 20.46 -5.21 -13.65
N ALA A 255 21.65 -4.92 -14.18
CA ALA A 255 22.20 -3.56 -14.16
C ALA A 255 21.28 -2.54 -14.86
N GLN A 256 20.61 -2.95 -15.94
CA GLN A 256 19.67 -2.12 -16.68
C GLN A 256 18.39 -1.79 -15.91
N SER A 257 18.07 -2.54 -14.86
CA SER A 257 16.91 -2.29 -14.00
C SER A 257 17.26 -1.36 -12.84
N ILE A 258 18.55 -1.13 -12.55
CA ILE A 258 18.98 -0.28 -11.44
C ILE A 258 19.00 1.18 -11.88
N VAL A 259 18.30 2.02 -11.13
CA VAL A 259 18.36 3.48 -11.24
C VAL A 259 19.07 4.01 -10.01
N GLU A 260 20.33 4.42 -10.19
CA GLU A 260 21.14 5.00 -9.13
C GLU A 260 20.66 6.41 -8.79
N LEU A 261 20.51 6.69 -7.50
CA LEU A 261 20.09 7.97 -6.97
C LEU A 261 21.21 8.63 -6.16
N ASP A 262 21.32 9.94 -6.33
CA ASP A 262 22.09 10.86 -5.50
C ASP A 262 21.21 11.52 -4.42
N ASP A 263 21.83 12.20 -3.45
CA ASP A 263 21.11 13.04 -2.49
C ASP A 263 20.23 14.07 -3.20
N LEU A 264 18.99 14.22 -2.73
CA LEU A 264 17.94 15.08 -3.28
C LEU A 264 17.51 14.74 -4.72
N SER A 265 17.82 13.53 -5.20
CA SER A 265 17.22 13.02 -6.45
C SER A 265 15.71 12.97 -6.34
N THR A 266 15.02 13.04 -7.47
CA THR A 266 13.55 13.05 -7.49
C THR A 266 13.01 12.10 -8.54
N VAL A 267 11.94 11.39 -8.19
CA VAL A 267 11.21 10.48 -9.10
C VAL A 267 9.74 10.86 -9.08
N MET A 268 9.13 10.94 -10.26
CA MET A 268 7.70 11.20 -10.41
C MET A 268 6.94 9.89 -10.56
N VAL A 269 5.85 9.73 -9.81
CA VAL A 269 4.87 8.66 -9.97
C VAL A 269 3.53 9.33 -10.23
N GLY A 270 3.09 9.37 -11.49
CA GLY A 270 2.03 10.29 -11.90
C GLY A 270 2.38 11.73 -11.52
N SER A 271 1.53 12.42 -10.76
CA SER A 271 1.82 13.75 -10.22
C SER A 271 2.51 13.75 -8.85
N VAL A 272 2.79 12.59 -8.26
CA VAL A 272 3.45 12.50 -6.94
C VAL A 272 4.95 12.56 -7.12
N LYS A 273 5.56 13.59 -6.51
CA LYS A 273 7.02 13.75 -6.46
C LYS A 273 7.57 13.04 -5.22
N LEU A 274 8.43 12.07 -5.45
CA LEU A 274 9.27 11.45 -4.42
C LEU A 274 10.63 12.16 -4.43
N GLU A 275 11.06 12.70 -3.30
CA GLU A 275 12.38 13.29 -3.10
C GLU A 275 13.21 12.39 -2.18
N PHE A 276 14.40 12.01 -2.62
CA PHE A 276 15.25 11.04 -1.92
C PHE A 276 16.34 11.78 -1.14
N ILE A 277 16.38 11.59 0.17
CA ILE A 277 17.37 12.21 1.05
C ILE A 277 18.36 11.13 1.43
N HIS A 278 19.62 11.26 1.01
CA HIS A 278 20.68 10.32 1.39
C HIS A 278 20.95 10.46 2.88
N THR A 279 20.79 9.36 3.61
CA THR A 279 20.91 9.29 5.07
C THR A 279 21.77 8.10 5.49
N PRO A 280 23.07 8.11 5.14
CA PRO A 280 23.97 7.03 5.49
C PRO A 280 24.08 6.87 7.01
N GLY A 281 24.34 5.65 7.45
CA GLY A 281 24.46 5.34 8.87
C GLY A 281 24.27 3.86 9.12
N HIS A 282 23.08 3.35 8.82
CA HIS A 282 22.80 1.92 8.92
C HIS A 282 23.54 1.14 7.82
N THR A 283 23.48 1.67 6.60
CA THR A 283 24.29 1.26 5.45
C THR A 283 24.92 2.50 4.77
N PRO A 284 25.89 2.33 3.86
CA PRO A 284 26.44 3.46 3.09
C PRO A 284 25.42 4.13 2.16
N GLY A 285 24.46 3.38 1.63
CA GLY A 285 23.41 3.88 0.73
C GLY A 285 22.05 4.11 1.36
N SER A 286 21.92 4.03 2.69
CA SER A 286 20.66 4.35 3.38
C SER A 286 20.11 5.70 2.93
N GLN A 287 18.82 5.73 2.60
CA GLN A 287 18.10 6.93 2.14
C GLN A 287 16.66 6.96 2.65
N CYS A 288 16.17 8.16 2.93
CA CYS A 288 14.77 8.43 3.23
C CYS A 288 14.05 8.93 1.97
N ILE A 289 12.73 8.72 1.91
CA ILE A 289 11.87 9.22 0.84
C ILE A 289 10.91 10.26 1.43
N ARG A 290 11.03 11.50 0.99
CA ARG A 290 10.14 12.58 1.39
C ARG A 290 9.10 12.85 0.32
N ILE A 291 7.85 13.01 0.74
CA ILE A 291 6.74 13.39 -0.13
C ILE A 291 6.10 14.64 0.46
N ASN A 292 6.56 15.79 -0.04
CA ASN A 292 6.10 17.10 0.39
C ASN A 292 4.90 17.54 -0.46
N ARG A 293 3.67 17.34 0.06
CA ARG A 293 2.43 17.73 -0.62
C ARG A 293 1.90 19.09 -0.18
N ALA A 294 1.97 19.34 1.12
CA ALA A 294 1.62 20.60 1.78
C ALA A 294 2.25 20.62 3.19
N PRO A 295 2.37 21.78 3.86
CA PRO A 295 3.03 21.88 5.17
C PRO A 295 2.50 20.92 6.26
N ALA A 296 1.20 20.61 6.25
CA ALA A 296 0.58 19.67 7.20
C ALA A 296 0.46 18.22 6.67
N GLU A 297 0.93 17.98 5.45
CA GLU A 297 0.79 16.71 4.72
C GLU A 297 2.14 16.12 4.28
N ASP A 298 3.24 16.68 4.79
CA ASP A 298 4.59 16.23 4.55
C ASP A 298 4.83 14.89 5.26
N ILE A 299 5.34 13.92 4.50
CA ILE A 299 5.65 12.60 5.01
C ILE A 299 7.08 12.20 4.65
N LEU A 300 7.68 11.40 5.53
CA LEU A 300 9.00 10.84 5.37
C LEU A 300 8.92 9.32 5.60
N ILE A 301 9.22 8.52 4.59
CA ILE A 301 9.56 7.11 4.78
C ILE A 301 11.04 7.06 5.13
N SER A 302 11.37 6.64 6.35
CA SER A 302 12.73 6.75 6.88
C SER A 302 13.60 5.52 6.68
N GLY A 303 13.01 4.41 6.20
CA GLY A 303 13.67 3.10 6.22
C GLY A 303 14.27 2.84 7.60
N ASP A 304 15.53 2.42 7.60
CA ASP A 304 16.27 2.11 8.83
C ASP A 304 17.15 3.26 9.32
N THR A 305 16.88 4.49 8.85
CA THR A 305 17.56 5.67 9.37
C THR A 305 16.99 6.09 10.73
N LEU A 306 15.65 6.21 10.81
CA LEU A 306 14.96 6.70 12.00
C LEU A 306 13.74 5.81 12.28
N PHE A 307 13.70 5.28 13.49
CA PHE A 307 12.55 4.59 14.06
C PHE A 307 11.91 5.45 15.15
N ILE A 308 10.83 4.95 15.75
CA ILE A 308 10.20 5.61 16.89
C ILE A 308 11.12 5.42 18.10
N SER A 309 11.69 6.51 18.60
CA SER A 309 12.64 6.53 19.71
C SER A 309 13.86 5.62 19.53
N SER A 310 14.25 5.31 18.29
CA SER A 310 15.41 4.48 17.95
C SER A 310 15.92 4.78 16.53
N CYS A 311 16.98 4.11 16.08
CA CYS A 311 17.49 4.13 14.72
C CYS A 311 17.92 2.72 14.28
N GLY A 312 18.28 2.54 13.02
CA GLY A 312 18.86 1.29 12.51
C GLY A 312 20.16 0.96 13.22
N ARG A 313 20.55 -0.32 13.12
CA ARG A 313 21.73 -0.85 13.80
C ARG A 313 23.03 -0.17 13.34
N LEU A 314 23.93 0.04 14.29
CA LEU A 314 25.24 0.67 14.10
C LEU A 314 26.41 -0.25 14.49
N ASP A 315 26.17 -1.56 14.46
CA ASP A 315 27.13 -2.62 14.78
C ASP A 315 27.34 -3.59 13.60
N LEU A 316 26.91 -3.20 12.39
CA LEU A 316 27.09 -3.97 11.16
C LEU A 316 28.39 -3.57 10.44
N PRO A 317 28.99 -4.46 9.62
CA PRO A 317 30.29 -4.20 9.00
C PRO A 317 30.38 -2.93 8.15
N ASP A 318 29.27 -2.51 7.55
CA ASP A 318 29.15 -1.40 6.59
C ASP A 318 28.43 -0.16 7.16
N CYS A 319 28.04 -0.19 8.43
CA CYS A 319 27.43 0.95 9.10
C CYS A 319 28.46 2.04 9.46
N SER A 320 27.99 3.24 9.80
CA SER A 320 28.80 4.33 10.35
C SER A 320 28.03 5.14 11.39
N VAL A 321 28.56 5.16 12.61
CA VAL A 321 28.00 5.92 13.73
C VAL A 321 28.02 7.42 13.46
N GLU A 322 29.10 7.93 12.85
CA GLU A 322 29.30 9.34 12.49
C GLU A 322 28.34 9.76 11.37
N ALA A 323 28.15 8.90 10.36
CA ALA A 323 27.21 9.16 9.29
C ALA A 323 25.77 9.20 9.82
N MET A 324 25.40 8.26 10.70
CA MET A 324 24.08 8.24 11.33
C MET A 324 23.82 9.52 12.15
N TYR A 325 24.81 10.00 12.91
CA TYR A 325 24.71 11.28 13.61
C TYR A 325 24.36 12.41 12.64
N THR A 326 25.09 12.52 11.53
CA THR A 326 24.87 13.57 10.53
C THR A 326 23.49 13.45 9.91
N SER A 327 23.08 12.24 9.53
CA SER A 327 21.76 11.94 8.96
C SER A 327 20.62 12.35 9.90
N LEU A 328 20.70 11.98 11.18
CA LEU A 328 19.67 12.30 12.17
C LEU A 328 19.69 13.78 12.55
N GLN A 329 20.83 14.27 13.05
CA GLN A 329 20.91 15.56 13.74
C GLN A 329 21.09 16.76 12.79
N LYS A 330 21.58 16.54 11.57
CA LYS A 330 21.78 17.62 10.57
C LYS A 330 20.76 17.58 9.45
N LYS A 331 20.38 16.39 8.96
CA LYS A 331 19.38 16.26 7.89
C LYS A 331 17.97 16.15 8.44
N LEU A 332 17.61 15.05 9.12
CA LEU A 332 16.22 14.79 9.50
C LEU A 332 15.69 15.77 10.55
N ALA A 333 16.51 16.18 11.53
CA ALA A 333 16.13 17.19 12.51
C ALA A 333 15.87 18.59 11.88
N SER A 334 16.33 18.85 10.66
CA SER A 334 16.05 20.11 9.94
C SER A 334 14.67 20.15 9.27
N LEU A 335 14.00 19.00 9.16
CA LEU A 335 12.67 18.92 8.55
C LEU A 335 11.60 19.62 9.41
N PRO A 336 10.47 20.04 8.81
CA PRO A 336 9.36 20.63 9.54
C PRO A 336 8.84 19.70 10.65
N ASP A 337 8.51 20.28 11.80
CA ASP A 337 7.99 19.55 12.96
C ASP A 337 6.70 18.76 12.67
N SER A 338 5.90 19.23 11.72
CA SER A 338 4.68 18.57 11.23
C SER A 338 4.94 17.33 10.37
N THR A 339 6.17 17.09 9.91
CA THR A 339 6.51 15.96 9.04
C THR A 339 6.24 14.65 9.78
N ARG A 340 5.39 13.80 9.20
CA ARG A 340 5.11 12.46 9.72
C ARG A 340 6.18 11.48 9.25
N VAL A 341 6.68 10.65 10.15
CA VAL A 341 7.75 9.69 9.89
C VAL A 341 7.21 8.26 9.92
N TYR A 342 7.54 7.50 8.89
CA TYR A 342 7.11 6.13 8.65
C TYR A 342 8.35 5.21 8.54
N PRO A 343 8.64 4.37 9.56
CA PRO A 343 9.89 3.62 9.67
C PRO A 343 9.95 2.37 8.79
N GLY A 344 11.14 1.79 8.61
CA GLY A 344 11.31 0.48 7.98
C GLY A 344 10.73 -0.69 8.79
N HIS A 345 10.59 -0.55 10.11
CA HIS A 345 10.15 -1.61 11.02
C HIS A 345 9.19 -1.14 12.11
N ASN A 346 8.35 -2.05 12.61
CA ASN A 346 7.39 -1.81 13.69
C ASN A 346 7.96 -2.08 15.10
N TYR A 347 9.14 -1.55 15.42
CA TYR A 347 9.73 -1.74 16.77
C TYR A 347 9.15 -0.81 17.85
N GLY A 348 8.51 0.29 17.45
CA GLY A 348 7.90 1.25 18.38
C GLY A 348 6.51 1.73 17.98
N GLY A 349 5.89 1.11 16.97
CA GLY A 349 4.60 1.52 16.41
C GLY A 349 4.64 1.95 14.93
N PRO A 350 3.50 2.38 14.37
CA PRO A 350 3.33 2.58 12.93
C PRO A 350 3.90 3.89 12.38
N SER A 351 3.95 4.95 13.17
CA SER A 351 4.49 6.24 12.73
C SER A 351 4.79 7.15 13.91
N THR A 352 5.70 8.10 13.72
CA THR A 352 6.01 9.20 14.65
C THR A 352 5.99 10.54 13.89
N SER A 353 6.45 11.63 14.50
CA SER A 353 6.67 12.91 13.83
C SER A 353 8.04 13.48 14.19
N ILE A 354 8.56 14.36 13.34
CA ILE A 354 9.82 15.07 13.62
C ILE A 354 9.74 15.82 14.97
N ALA A 355 8.61 16.46 15.28
CA ALA A 355 8.39 17.10 16.58
C ALA A 355 8.53 16.12 17.76
N ASN A 356 7.92 14.93 17.65
CA ASN A 356 7.97 13.93 18.70
C ASN A 356 9.38 13.39 18.90
N GLU A 357 10.10 13.06 17.81
CA GLU A 357 11.47 12.55 17.90
C GLU A 357 12.46 13.61 18.40
N LYS A 358 12.25 14.90 18.12
CA LYS A 358 13.04 16.00 18.71
C LYS A 358 12.85 16.13 20.22
N LYS A 359 11.65 15.80 20.72
CA LYS A 359 11.31 15.95 22.14
C LYS A 359 11.63 14.70 22.95
N HIS A 360 11.40 13.52 22.37
CA HIS A 360 11.34 12.25 23.10
C HIS A 360 12.21 11.14 22.49
N GLY A 361 12.80 11.34 21.31
CA GLY A 361 13.49 10.29 20.56
C GLY A 361 14.87 10.68 20.06
N PHE A 362 15.25 10.13 18.91
CA PHE A 362 16.62 10.16 18.39
C PHE A 362 17.00 11.45 17.64
N LEU A 363 16.02 12.36 17.47
CA LEU A 363 16.27 13.71 16.96
C LEU A 363 16.43 14.74 18.09
N ARG A 364 16.41 14.31 19.36
CA ARG A 364 16.69 15.21 20.48
C ARG A 364 18.08 15.83 20.28
N PRO A 365 18.21 17.17 20.42
CA PRO A 365 19.50 17.83 20.21
C PRO A 365 20.62 17.17 21.02
N MET A 366 21.67 16.76 20.32
CA MET A 366 22.83 16.09 20.90
C MET A 366 24.10 16.53 20.17
N SER A 367 25.20 16.71 20.92
CA SER A 367 26.50 16.93 20.30
C SER A 367 27.03 15.63 19.68
N GLU A 368 27.85 15.75 18.64
CA GLU A 368 28.50 14.59 18.01
C GLU A 368 29.32 13.78 19.02
N ARG A 369 30.00 14.48 19.95
CA ARG A 369 30.76 13.83 21.02
C ARG A 369 29.89 12.95 21.92
N GLU A 370 28.75 13.45 22.38
CA GLU A 370 27.81 12.68 23.21
C GLU A 370 27.25 11.47 22.44
N TRP A 371 26.92 11.67 21.17
CA TRP A 371 26.43 10.59 20.31
C TRP A 371 27.45 9.47 20.16
N LEU A 372 28.70 9.82 19.82
CA LEU A 372 29.78 8.86 19.64
C LEU A 372 30.12 8.12 20.95
N GLN A 373 30.03 8.80 22.10
CA GLN A 373 30.22 8.17 23.40
C GLN A 373 29.13 7.12 23.73
N GLN A 374 27.92 7.29 23.21
CA GLN A 374 26.80 6.38 23.45
C GLN A 374 26.77 5.18 22.48
N HIS A 375 27.35 5.32 21.29
CA HIS A 375 27.11 4.39 20.18
C HIS A 375 28.38 3.79 19.56
N ARG A 376 29.58 4.22 19.94
CA ARG A 376 30.80 3.47 19.62
C ARG A 376 30.95 2.33 20.62
N LEU A 377 30.92 1.10 20.10
CA LEU A 377 31.18 -0.14 20.86
C LEU A 377 32.63 -0.25 21.30
#